data_AF-A0A953NVZ4-F1
#
_entry.id   AF-A0A953NVZ4-F1
#
_cell.length_a   1.000
_cell.length_b   1.000
_cell.length_c   1.000
_cell.angle_alpha   90.00
_cell.angle_beta   90.00
_cell.angle_gamma   90.00
#
_symmetry.space_group_name_H-M   'P 1'
#
loop_
_entity.id
_entity.type
_entity.pdbx_description
1 polymer ?
#
loop_
_entity_poly.entity_id
_entity_poly.type
_entity_poly.pdbx_seq_one_letter_code
_entity_poly.pdbx_strand_id
1 'polypeptide(L)'
;MKTIAIILLTICLSSISQDQYSFGLSSSQVKAIVSSLKDRKLSEKDLIPEGFMKVAEARGDLNHDGIDDLALIIRMKADDDEAYGTRQAVLLFTGDRSGTFTFWKVGAHHFVDSNGAFYEESGIGRFEIRKNVLVIHSTTTTIKPSGGGGGCVQKWRNEKSGFRLIGLRVDKIDRFCACGDSIDTNYLTGDEILTSDRDADGAQTEKMKTTRTKGKTRMVLWDEFNYDLFCRIGK
;
A
#
# COMPACT_ATOMS: atom_id res chain seq x y z
N MET A 1 23.83 59.47 -13.22
CA MET A 1 22.74 58.49 -13.05
C MET A 1 22.93 57.40 -14.10
N LYS A 2 23.29 56.18 -13.70
CA LYS A 2 23.42 55.02 -14.59
C LYS A 2 22.46 53.94 -14.10
N THR A 3 21.47 53.62 -14.92
CA THR A 3 20.47 52.58 -14.65
C THR A 3 21.04 51.25 -15.11
N ILE A 4 21.21 50.29 -14.19
CA ILE A 4 21.58 48.91 -14.50
C ILE A 4 20.28 48.11 -14.60
N ALA A 5 19.97 47.61 -15.79
CA ALA A 5 18.88 46.66 -16.01
C ALA A 5 19.41 45.24 -15.75
N ILE A 6 18.86 44.58 -14.73
CA ILE A 6 19.12 43.17 -14.46
C ILE A 6 18.04 42.36 -15.19
N ILE A 7 18.47 41.61 -16.21
CA ILE A 7 17.64 40.61 -16.89
C ILE A 7 17.64 39.36 -16.02
N LEU A 8 16.51 39.07 -15.37
CA LEU A 8 16.28 37.80 -14.67
C LEU A 8 15.92 36.75 -15.73
N LEU A 9 16.86 35.86 -16.03
CA LEU A 9 16.63 34.68 -16.86
C LEU A 9 16.00 33.58 -15.98
N THR A 10 14.68 33.43 -16.05
CA THR A 10 13.96 32.36 -15.35
C THR A 10 14.16 31.05 -16.11
N ILE A 11 15.08 30.21 -15.63
CA ILE A 11 15.25 28.85 -16.13
C ILE A 11 14.05 28.02 -15.64
N CYS A 12 13.10 27.73 -16.53
CA CYS A 12 12.12 26.67 -16.31
C CYS A 12 12.84 25.33 -16.41
N LEU A 13 13.31 24.82 -15.28
CA LEU A 13 13.61 23.40 -15.14
C LEU A 13 12.28 22.66 -15.21
N SER A 14 12.01 22.05 -16.37
CA SER A 14 10.99 21.02 -16.51
C SER A 14 11.37 19.87 -15.58
N SER A 15 10.74 19.83 -14.41
CA SER A 15 10.70 18.67 -13.54
C SER A 15 10.07 17.51 -14.34
N ILE A 16 10.91 16.66 -14.91
CA ILE A 16 10.53 15.29 -15.29
C ILE A 16 9.94 14.68 -14.01
N SER A 17 8.63 14.51 -14.00
CA SER A 17 7.88 14.14 -12.79
C SER A 17 8.30 12.75 -12.33
N GLN A 18 8.46 12.58 -11.02
CA GLN A 18 8.64 11.29 -10.34
C GLN A 18 7.44 10.33 -10.53
N ASP A 19 6.43 10.70 -11.33
CA ASP A 19 5.19 9.95 -11.52
C ASP A 19 5.36 8.67 -12.35
N GLN A 20 6.47 8.49 -13.07
CA GLN A 20 6.64 7.34 -13.97
C GLN A 20 6.84 5.98 -13.27
N TYR A 21 7.01 5.95 -11.95
CA TYR A 21 7.18 4.69 -11.19
C TYR A 21 6.28 4.58 -9.94
N SER A 22 5.25 5.43 -9.81
CA SER A 22 4.28 5.30 -8.73
C SER A 22 3.21 4.27 -9.09
N PHE A 23 3.12 3.19 -8.30
CA PHE A 23 2.06 2.18 -8.44
C PHE A 23 0.68 2.67 -7.96
N GLY A 24 0.65 3.81 -7.25
CA GLY A 24 -0.59 4.39 -6.73
C GLY A 24 -1.32 5.31 -7.71
N LEU A 25 -2.55 5.67 -7.34
CA LEU A 25 -3.38 6.59 -8.13
C LEU A 25 -2.84 8.02 -8.11
N SER A 26 -3.00 8.72 -9.23
CA SER A 26 -2.69 10.15 -9.32
C SER A 26 -3.68 10.99 -8.52
N SER A 27 -3.30 12.24 -8.21
CA SER A 27 -4.18 13.17 -7.49
C SER A 27 -5.51 13.45 -8.20
N SER A 28 -5.54 13.47 -9.54
CA SER A 28 -6.79 13.66 -10.30
C SER A 28 -7.71 12.44 -10.20
N GLN A 29 -7.14 11.23 -10.26
CA GLN A 29 -7.88 9.98 -10.09
C GLN A 29 -8.47 9.86 -8.69
N VAL A 30 -7.70 10.20 -7.66
CA VAL A 30 -8.18 10.24 -6.27
C VAL A 30 -9.36 11.21 -6.14
N LYS A 31 -9.25 12.42 -6.71
CA LYS A 31 -10.36 13.41 -6.69
C LYS A 31 -11.61 12.89 -7.39
N ALA A 32 -11.48 12.22 -8.53
CA ALA A 32 -12.61 11.63 -9.25
C ALA A 32 -13.32 10.55 -8.42
N ILE A 33 -12.55 9.63 -7.80
CA ILE A 33 -13.09 8.60 -6.90
C ILE A 33 -13.86 9.25 -5.75
N VAL A 34 -13.21 10.18 -5.03
CA VAL A 34 -13.83 10.85 -3.88
C VAL A 34 -15.10 11.58 -4.32
N SER A 35 -15.08 12.30 -5.44
CA SER A 35 -16.26 12.99 -5.96
C SER A 35 -17.40 12.04 -6.32
N SER A 36 -17.11 10.82 -6.76
CA SER A 36 -18.13 9.83 -7.16
C SER A 36 -18.81 9.14 -5.95
N LEU A 37 -18.07 8.99 -4.84
CA LEU A 37 -18.48 8.17 -3.69
C LEU A 37 -18.90 8.99 -2.46
N LYS A 38 -18.33 10.18 -2.26
CA LYS A 38 -18.50 10.96 -1.03
C LYS A 38 -19.93 11.50 -0.90
N ASP A 39 -20.37 11.70 0.34
CA ASP A 39 -21.63 12.35 0.72
C ASP A 39 -22.89 11.64 0.20
N ARG A 40 -22.79 10.34 -0.04
CA ARG A 40 -23.88 9.47 -0.53
C ARG A 40 -23.97 8.20 0.31
N LYS A 41 -25.19 7.64 0.39
CA LYS A 41 -25.42 6.26 0.81
C LYS A 41 -25.25 5.35 -0.41
N LEU A 42 -24.34 4.40 -0.29
CA LEU A 42 -23.91 3.53 -1.39
C LEU A 42 -24.46 2.12 -1.18
N SER A 43 -25.06 1.56 -2.22
CA SER A 43 -25.34 0.12 -2.29
C SER A 43 -24.13 -0.62 -2.88
N GLU A 44 -24.11 -1.94 -2.83
CA GLU A 44 -22.94 -2.71 -3.29
C GLU A 44 -22.53 -2.44 -4.75
N LYS A 45 -23.51 -2.16 -5.62
CA LYS A 45 -23.27 -1.80 -7.03
C LYS A 45 -22.62 -0.43 -7.22
N ASP A 46 -22.67 0.45 -6.22
CA ASP A 46 -22.16 1.82 -6.30
C ASP A 46 -20.72 1.95 -5.80
N LEU A 47 -20.15 0.88 -5.21
CA LEU A 47 -18.87 0.93 -4.49
C LEU A 47 -17.64 0.99 -5.38
N ILE A 48 -17.77 0.57 -6.64
CA ILE A 48 -16.68 0.53 -7.61
C ILE A 48 -16.83 1.72 -8.55
N PRO A 49 -15.91 2.71 -8.51
CA PRO A 49 -15.95 3.85 -9.41
C PRO A 49 -15.81 3.43 -10.88
N GLU A 50 -16.36 4.25 -11.78
CA GLU A 50 -16.22 4.05 -13.22
C GLU A 50 -14.74 4.00 -13.63
N GLY A 51 -14.41 3.10 -14.57
CA GLY A 51 -13.02 2.85 -15.00
C GLY A 51 -12.23 1.91 -14.08
N PHE A 52 -12.81 1.44 -12.97
CA PHE A 52 -12.16 0.50 -12.06
C PHE A 52 -12.84 -0.87 -12.03
N MET A 53 -12.11 -1.87 -11.55
CA MET A 53 -12.60 -3.20 -11.21
C MET A 53 -12.22 -3.55 -9.77
N LYS A 54 -13.05 -4.38 -9.12
CA LYS A 54 -12.76 -4.95 -7.81
C LYS A 54 -11.68 -6.03 -7.93
N VAL A 55 -10.68 -5.98 -7.06
CA VAL A 55 -9.62 -6.99 -6.97
C VAL A 55 -9.80 -7.85 -5.73
N ALA A 56 -10.07 -7.23 -4.58
CA ALA A 56 -10.36 -7.92 -3.32
C ALA A 56 -11.34 -7.14 -2.45
N GLU A 57 -11.90 -7.85 -1.49
CA GLU A 57 -12.87 -7.36 -0.52
C GLU A 57 -12.58 -7.94 0.86
N ALA A 58 -12.71 -7.12 1.89
CA ALA A 58 -12.67 -7.54 3.28
C ALA A 58 -13.80 -6.88 4.05
N ARG A 59 -14.43 -7.64 4.94
CA ARG A 59 -15.52 -7.19 5.80
C ARG A 59 -15.20 -7.42 7.26
N GLY A 60 -15.68 -6.52 8.10
CA GLY A 60 -15.61 -6.62 9.55
C GLY A 60 -15.75 -5.27 10.21
N ASP A 61 -16.16 -5.25 11.46
CA ASP A 61 -16.27 -4.04 12.28
C ASP A 61 -14.88 -3.39 12.48
N LEU A 62 -14.57 -2.31 11.75
CA LEU A 62 -13.28 -1.61 11.82
C LEU A 62 -13.34 -0.42 12.79
N ASN A 63 -14.54 0.12 13.03
CA ASN A 63 -14.77 1.32 13.83
C ASN A 63 -15.32 1.04 15.25
N HIS A 64 -15.55 -0.22 15.61
CA HIS A 64 -16.09 -0.71 16.89
C HIS A 64 -17.57 -0.36 17.17
N ASP A 65 -18.41 -0.20 16.14
CA ASP A 65 -19.84 0.08 16.31
C ASP A 65 -20.74 -1.17 16.26
N GLY A 66 -20.14 -2.35 16.04
CA GLY A 66 -20.84 -3.62 15.93
C GLY A 66 -21.49 -3.88 14.56
N ILE A 67 -21.19 -3.06 13.56
CA ILE A 67 -21.63 -3.21 12.17
C ILE A 67 -20.40 -3.49 11.31
N ASP A 68 -20.54 -4.39 10.33
CA ASP A 68 -19.44 -4.68 9.42
C ASP A 68 -19.16 -3.48 8.50
N ASP A 69 -17.90 -3.02 8.55
CA ASP A 69 -17.34 -2.10 7.58
C ASP A 69 -16.80 -2.87 6.37
N LEU A 70 -16.48 -2.13 5.31
CA LEU A 70 -15.99 -2.69 4.06
C LEU A 70 -14.67 -2.06 3.64
N ALA A 71 -13.70 -2.91 3.30
CA ALA A 71 -12.49 -2.51 2.61
C ALA A 71 -12.44 -3.17 1.23
N LEU A 72 -12.07 -2.41 0.20
CA LEU A 72 -11.93 -2.88 -1.18
C LEU A 72 -10.53 -2.57 -1.71
N ILE A 73 -9.93 -3.51 -2.44
CA ILE A 73 -8.84 -3.21 -3.36
C ILE A 73 -9.46 -3.03 -4.73
N ILE A 74 -9.19 -1.89 -5.36
CA ILE A 74 -9.60 -1.59 -6.74
C ILE A 74 -8.39 -1.41 -7.64
N ARG A 75 -8.57 -1.74 -8.92
CA ARG A 75 -7.57 -1.59 -9.97
C ARG A 75 -8.22 -0.90 -11.16
N MET A 76 -7.50 -0.02 -11.85
CA MET A 76 -7.97 0.50 -13.13
C MET A 76 -8.16 -0.65 -14.11
N LYS A 77 -9.25 -0.64 -14.88
CA LYS A 77 -9.38 -1.59 -16.00
C LYS A 77 -8.22 -1.34 -16.96
N ALA A 78 -7.56 -2.41 -17.41
CA ALA A 78 -6.51 -2.27 -18.41
C ALA A 78 -7.13 -1.74 -19.71
N ASP A 79 -6.54 -0.70 -20.27
CA ASP A 79 -6.63 -0.48 -21.72
C ASP A 79 -5.64 -1.45 -22.37
N ASP A 80 -5.99 -2.01 -23.53
CA ASP A 80 -5.23 -3.08 -24.22
C ASP A 80 -3.72 -2.76 -24.46
N ASP A 81 -3.30 -1.50 -24.25
CA ASP A 81 -1.94 -1.00 -24.49
C ASP A 81 -1.06 -0.79 -23.23
N GLU A 82 -1.56 -0.94 -21.99
CA GLU A 82 -0.74 -0.72 -20.78
C GLU A 82 -0.05 -2.01 -20.27
N ALA A 83 1.11 -2.31 -20.86
CA ALA A 83 1.90 -3.51 -20.54
C ALA A 83 2.55 -3.54 -19.13
N TYR A 84 2.48 -2.46 -18.34
CA TYR A 84 3.13 -2.41 -17.01
C TYR A 84 2.40 -1.51 -16.01
N GLY A 85 2.10 -2.07 -14.83
CA GLY A 85 1.75 -1.31 -13.63
C GLY A 85 0.34 -0.74 -13.61
N THR A 86 -0.68 -1.61 -13.55
CA THR A 86 -2.07 -1.15 -13.34
C THR A 86 -2.17 -0.40 -12.01
N ARG A 87 -2.62 0.86 -12.03
CA ARG A 87 -2.75 1.65 -10.81
C ARG A 87 -3.86 1.09 -9.91
N GLN A 88 -3.60 1.08 -8.62
CA GLN A 88 -4.47 0.47 -7.61
C GLN A 88 -4.70 1.39 -6.42
N ALA A 89 -5.78 1.13 -5.68
CA ALA A 89 -6.04 1.80 -4.41
C ALA A 89 -6.82 0.89 -3.46
N VAL A 90 -6.75 1.23 -2.17
CA VAL A 90 -7.63 0.68 -1.15
C VAL A 90 -8.73 1.68 -0.84
N LEU A 91 -9.99 1.26 -0.88
CA LEU A 91 -11.15 2.07 -0.46
C LEU A 91 -11.70 1.53 0.85
N LEU A 92 -12.04 2.41 1.77
CA LEU A 92 -12.68 2.07 3.05
C LEU A 92 -14.07 2.70 3.10
N PHE A 93 -15.03 1.93 3.60
CA PHE A 93 -16.41 2.35 3.79
C PHE A 93 -16.90 1.94 5.17
N THR A 94 -17.70 2.79 5.80
CA THR A 94 -18.42 2.42 7.01
C THR A 94 -19.79 1.84 6.67
N GLY A 95 -20.12 0.71 7.28
CA GLY A 95 -21.44 0.08 7.12
C GLY A 95 -22.52 0.76 7.95
N ASP A 96 -23.79 0.48 7.64
CA ASP A 96 -24.90 0.79 8.53
C ASP A 96 -25.93 -0.35 8.60
N ARG A 97 -26.87 -0.24 9.56
CA ARG A 97 -27.89 -1.26 9.81
C ARG A 97 -28.87 -1.48 8.65
N SER A 98 -28.90 -0.59 7.66
CA SER A 98 -29.72 -0.76 6.47
C SER A 98 -29.02 -1.57 5.38
N GLY A 99 -27.76 -1.97 5.60
CA GLY A 99 -26.93 -2.66 4.62
C GLY A 99 -26.35 -1.71 3.56
N THR A 100 -26.36 -0.40 3.81
CA THR A 100 -25.71 0.58 2.94
C THR A 100 -24.37 1.02 3.50
N PHE A 101 -23.54 1.59 2.64
CA PHE A 101 -22.19 2.01 2.96
C PHE A 101 -22.03 3.52 2.82
N THR A 102 -21.11 4.10 3.59
CA THR A 102 -20.67 5.49 3.44
C THR A 102 -19.17 5.49 3.21
N PHE A 103 -18.71 6.16 2.15
CA PHE A 103 -17.28 6.25 1.84
C PHE A 103 -16.51 6.96 2.97
N TRP A 104 -15.42 6.35 3.42
CA TRP A 104 -14.61 6.86 4.51
C TRP A 104 -13.25 7.37 4.04
N LYS A 105 -12.45 6.52 3.39
CA LYS A 105 -11.06 6.83 3.04
C LYS A 105 -10.62 6.15 1.74
N VAL A 106 -9.64 6.77 1.07
CA VAL A 106 -8.91 6.20 -0.06
C VAL A 106 -7.43 6.12 0.29
N GLY A 107 -6.83 4.96 0.06
CA GLY A 107 -5.41 4.67 0.20
C GLY A 107 -4.79 4.51 -1.17
N ALA A 108 -4.47 5.63 -1.83
CA ALA A 108 -3.96 5.65 -3.20
C ALA A 108 -2.62 4.93 -3.37
N HIS A 109 -1.82 4.88 -2.30
CA HIS A 109 -0.49 4.23 -2.28
C HIS A 109 -0.42 3.15 -1.20
N HIS A 110 -1.53 2.48 -0.88
CA HIS A 110 -1.60 1.49 0.20
C HIS A 110 -1.45 0.04 -0.27
N PHE A 111 -1.52 -0.20 -1.58
CA PHE A 111 -1.44 -1.53 -2.14
C PHE A 111 -0.65 -1.51 -3.44
N VAL A 112 0.14 -2.55 -3.64
CA VAL A 112 0.87 -2.80 -4.88
C VAL A 112 0.82 -4.29 -5.15
N ASP A 113 0.38 -4.64 -6.34
CA ASP A 113 0.54 -5.97 -6.91
C ASP A 113 1.38 -5.84 -8.18
N SER A 114 2.61 -6.38 -8.16
CA SER A 114 3.51 -6.34 -9.32
C SER A 114 3.33 -7.53 -10.26
N ASN A 115 2.28 -8.35 -10.06
CA ASN A 115 2.08 -9.60 -10.77
C ASN A 115 1.34 -9.43 -12.12
N GLY A 116 1.88 -8.57 -12.99
CA GLY A 116 1.33 -8.40 -14.35
C GLY A 116 1.54 -9.58 -15.30
N ALA A 117 2.29 -10.62 -14.88
CA ALA A 117 2.72 -11.72 -15.76
C ALA A 117 2.43 -13.13 -15.22
N PHE A 118 1.94 -13.29 -13.98
CA PHE A 118 1.39 -14.56 -13.52
C PHE A 118 -0.09 -14.39 -13.22
N TYR A 119 -0.92 -14.91 -14.13
CA TYR A 119 -2.33 -15.22 -13.92
C TYR A 119 -2.52 -16.37 -12.92
N GLU A 120 -1.82 -16.35 -11.78
CA GLU A 120 -2.23 -17.16 -10.65
C GLU A 120 -3.40 -16.45 -9.97
N GLU A 121 -4.54 -17.12 -9.92
CA GLU A 121 -5.78 -16.58 -9.38
C GLU A 121 -5.51 -15.90 -8.02
N SER A 122 -5.81 -14.60 -8.01
CA SER A 122 -5.92 -13.66 -6.88
C SER A 122 -4.77 -12.68 -6.59
N GLY A 123 -3.47 -12.94 -6.81
CA GLY A 123 -2.35 -11.95 -6.73
C GLY A 123 -2.22 -11.06 -5.46
N ILE A 124 -3.17 -11.18 -4.55
CA ILE A 124 -3.35 -10.46 -3.30
C ILE A 124 -3.06 -11.50 -2.24
N GLY A 125 -2.13 -11.20 -1.35
CA GLY A 125 -1.90 -12.07 -0.21
C GLY A 125 -3.10 -12.05 0.75
N ARG A 126 -2.84 -11.68 2.00
CA ARG A 126 -3.89 -11.49 2.99
C ARG A 126 -4.50 -10.09 2.90
N PHE A 127 -5.81 -10.01 2.66
CA PHE A 127 -6.60 -8.81 2.79
C PHE A 127 -7.84 -9.12 3.65
N GLU A 128 -7.83 -8.68 4.91
CA GLU A 128 -8.87 -9.03 5.88
C GLU A 128 -9.11 -7.92 6.89
N ILE A 129 -10.32 -7.84 7.44
CA ILE A 129 -10.61 -7.10 8.67
C ILE A 129 -10.85 -8.15 9.75
N ARG A 130 -9.99 -8.19 10.78
CA ARG A 130 -10.11 -9.16 11.87
C ARG A 130 -9.77 -8.51 13.20
N LYS A 131 -10.67 -8.64 14.17
CA LYS A 131 -10.54 -8.01 15.51
C LYS A 131 -10.27 -6.50 15.37
N ASN A 132 -11.08 -5.83 14.55
CA ASN A 132 -11.02 -4.39 14.30
C ASN A 132 -9.65 -3.90 13.77
N VAL A 133 -8.93 -4.79 13.09
CA VAL A 133 -7.66 -4.47 12.41
C VAL A 133 -7.79 -4.83 10.94
N LEU A 134 -7.56 -3.86 10.06
CA LEU A 134 -7.40 -4.10 8.64
C LEU A 134 -5.97 -4.56 8.37
N VAL A 135 -5.83 -5.71 7.72
CA VAL A 135 -4.54 -6.25 7.28
C VAL A 135 -4.47 -6.19 5.76
N ILE A 136 -3.41 -5.58 5.24
CA ILE A 136 -3.15 -5.44 3.81
C ILE A 136 -1.81 -6.08 3.50
N HIS A 137 -1.79 -7.14 2.68
CA HIS A 137 -0.57 -7.79 2.23
C HIS A 137 -0.38 -7.56 0.73
N SER A 138 0.61 -6.73 0.41
CA SER A 138 1.11 -6.53 -0.95
C SER A 138 2.26 -7.51 -1.22
N THR A 139 2.26 -8.16 -2.37
CA THR A 139 3.36 -9.04 -2.81
C THR A 139 3.99 -8.48 -4.07
N THR A 140 5.32 -8.42 -4.09
CA THR A 140 6.06 -7.99 -5.27
C THR A 140 7.00 -9.09 -5.74
N THR A 141 6.90 -9.45 -7.01
CA THR A 141 7.79 -10.42 -7.67
C THR A 141 8.42 -9.76 -8.88
N THR A 142 9.74 -9.69 -8.95
CA THR A 142 10.44 -9.31 -10.19
C THR A 142 10.80 -10.57 -10.98
N ILE A 143 10.36 -10.63 -12.24
CA ILE A 143 10.61 -11.74 -13.18
C ILE A 143 11.81 -11.43 -14.09
N LYS A 144 12.31 -10.19 -14.03
CA LYS A 144 13.54 -9.80 -14.73
C LYS A 144 14.75 -10.52 -14.10
N PRO A 145 15.89 -10.64 -14.79
CA PRO A 145 17.10 -11.33 -14.31
C PRO A 145 17.71 -10.75 -13.02
N SER A 146 17.03 -9.81 -12.34
CA SER A 146 17.35 -9.31 -11.02
C SER A 146 16.99 -10.25 -9.87
N GLY A 147 16.19 -11.31 -10.11
CA GLY A 147 15.95 -12.40 -9.13
C GLY A 147 15.27 -12.02 -7.82
N GLY A 148 14.81 -10.77 -7.65
CA GLY A 148 14.26 -10.28 -6.38
C GLY A 148 12.76 -10.48 -6.23
N GLY A 149 12.30 -10.87 -5.04
CA GLY A 149 10.90 -10.78 -4.60
C GLY A 149 10.79 -10.01 -3.29
N GLY A 150 9.57 -9.76 -2.84
CA GLY A 150 9.33 -9.10 -1.57
C GLY A 150 7.86 -9.02 -1.23
N GLY A 151 7.58 -8.37 -0.11
CA GLY A 151 6.23 -8.18 0.38
C GLY A 151 6.15 -7.07 1.40
N CYS A 152 4.93 -6.60 1.61
CA CYS A 152 4.63 -5.62 2.64
C CYS A 152 3.30 -5.97 3.30
N VAL A 153 3.34 -6.29 4.59
CA VAL A 153 2.14 -6.54 5.41
C VAL A 153 1.92 -5.35 6.32
N GLN A 154 0.83 -4.65 6.10
CA GLN A 154 0.40 -3.52 6.91
C GLN A 154 -0.74 -3.96 7.84
N LYS A 155 -0.75 -3.44 9.06
CA LYS A 155 -1.83 -3.63 10.04
C LYS A 155 -2.33 -2.27 10.50
N TRP A 156 -3.60 -2.00 10.29
CA TRP A 156 -4.24 -0.70 10.54
C TRP A 156 -5.36 -0.82 11.56
N ARG A 157 -5.46 0.15 12.48
CA ARG A 157 -6.51 0.18 13.50
C ARG A 157 -7.13 1.58 13.58
N ASN A 158 -8.45 1.62 13.76
CA ASN A 158 -9.14 2.87 14.07
C ASN A 158 -9.04 3.15 15.57
N GLU A 159 -8.52 4.33 15.90
CA GLU A 159 -8.41 4.79 17.29
C GLU A 159 -8.87 6.24 17.42
N LYS A 160 -8.91 6.76 18.65
CA LYS A 160 -9.29 8.17 18.91
C LYS A 160 -8.45 9.18 18.13
N SER A 161 -7.18 8.86 17.86
CA SER A 161 -6.26 9.70 17.07
C SER A 161 -6.45 9.56 15.56
N GLY A 162 -7.37 8.70 15.11
CA GLY A 162 -7.61 8.38 13.72
C GLY A 162 -7.14 6.97 13.34
N PHE A 163 -7.25 6.68 12.04
CA PHE A 163 -6.87 5.41 11.46
C PHE A 163 -5.35 5.34 11.27
N ARG A 164 -4.69 4.50 12.07
CA ARG A 164 -3.22 4.48 12.18
C ARG A 164 -2.61 3.10 11.94
N LEU A 165 -1.38 3.11 11.46
CA LEU A 165 -0.55 1.90 11.31
C LEU A 165 -0.10 1.42 12.68
N ILE A 166 -0.36 0.16 13.00
CA ILE A 166 0.05 -0.47 14.27
C ILE A 166 1.14 -1.52 14.08
N GLY A 167 1.32 -2.01 12.85
CA GLY A 167 2.37 -2.95 12.51
C GLY A 167 2.69 -2.92 11.02
N LEU A 168 3.96 -3.10 10.70
CA LEU A 168 4.46 -3.18 9.33
C LEU A 168 5.49 -4.29 9.27
N ARG A 169 5.31 -5.23 8.35
CA ARG A 169 6.36 -6.16 7.97
C ARG A 169 6.76 -5.92 6.54
N VAL A 170 8.05 -5.78 6.29
CA VAL A 170 8.60 -5.68 4.94
C VAL A 170 9.53 -6.87 4.72
N ASP A 171 9.33 -7.57 3.62
CA ASP A 171 10.12 -8.75 3.23
C ASP A 171 10.85 -8.46 1.92
N LYS A 172 12.08 -8.96 1.80
CA LYS A 172 12.86 -9.01 0.57
C LYS A 172 13.44 -10.40 0.43
N ILE A 173 13.31 -10.97 -0.76
CA ILE A 173 13.82 -12.28 -1.11
C ILE A 173 14.76 -12.10 -2.30
N ASP A 174 15.91 -12.73 -2.25
CA ASP A 174 16.78 -12.94 -3.39
C ASP A 174 16.67 -14.41 -3.82
N ARG A 175 16.10 -14.62 -5.01
CA ARG A 175 15.85 -15.95 -5.56
C ARG A 175 17.12 -16.65 -6.03
N PHE A 176 18.24 -15.94 -6.23
CA PHE A 176 19.49 -16.56 -6.65
C PHE A 176 20.14 -17.36 -5.52
N CYS A 177 20.07 -16.85 -4.29
CA CYS A 177 20.51 -17.56 -3.09
C CYS A 177 19.37 -18.31 -2.38
N ALA A 178 18.11 -18.08 -2.76
CA ALA A 178 16.93 -18.46 -1.97
C ALA A 178 16.96 -17.92 -0.54
N CYS A 179 17.56 -16.74 -0.36
CA CYS A 179 17.79 -16.08 0.92
C CYS A 179 17.01 -14.76 0.99
N GLY A 180 16.99 -14.09 2.14
CA GLY A 180 16.14 -12.90 2.29
C GLY A 180 16.20 -12.23 3.64
N ASP A 181 15.69 -11.00 3.67
CA ASP A 181 15.59 -10.19 4.88
C ASP A 181 14.13 -9.85 5.16
N SER A 182 13.80 -9.70 6.43
CA SER A 182 12.50 -9.17 6.86
C SER A 182 12.66 -8.22 8.04
N ILE A 183 11.88 -7.14 8.04
CA ILE A 183 11.78 -6.20 9.16
C ILE A 183 10.32 -6.19 9.60
N ASP A 184 10.05 -6.57 10.86
CA ASP A 184 8.74 -6.46 11.50
C ASP A 184 8.80 -5.34 12.56
N THR A 185 8.09 -4.25 12.29
CA THR A 185 8.01 -3.07 13.15
C THR A 185 6.64 -3.00 13.83
N ASN A 186 6.64 -2.94 15.15
CA ASN A 186 5.47 -2.62 15.96
C ASN A 186 5.41 -1.11 16.21
N TYR A 187 4.48 -0.41 15.55
CA TYR A 187 4.36 1.06 15.66
C TYR A 187 3.76 1.52 17.00
N LEU A 188 3.13 0.62 17.76
CA LEU A 188 2.63 0.92 19.10
C LEU A 188 3.76 1.00 20.13
N THR A 189 4.77 0.15 19.98
CA THR A 189 5.86 0.04 20.96
C THR A 189 7.18 0.60 20.44
N GLY A 190 7.35 0.74 19.13
CA GLY A 190 8.65 1.02 18.50
C GLY A 190 9.57 -0.19 18.46
N ASP A 191 9.11 -1.39 18.83
CA ASP A 191 9.94 -2.60 18.69
C ASP A 191 10.12 -2.95 17.22
N GLU A 192 11.33 -3.35 16.86
CA GLU A 192 11.67 -3.82 15.53
C GLU A 192 12.40 -5.16 15.61
N ILE A 193 12.04 -6.08 14.74
CA ILE A 193 12.68 -7.39 14.60
C ILE A 193 13.18 -7.51 13.16
N LEU A 194 14.50 -7.50 13.00
CA LEU A 194 15.19 -7.81 11.75
C LEU A 194 15.51 -9.30 11.74
N THR A 195 15.07 -10.02 10.72
CA THR A 195 15.51 -11.39 10.44
C THR A 195 16.24 -11.40 9.11
N SER A 196 17.45 -11.95 9.09
CA SER A 196 18.29 -12.06 7.90
C SER A 196 18.67 -13.53 7.68
N ASP A 197 18.39 -14.00 6.48
CA ASP A 197 18.88 -15.25 5.93
C ASP A 197 19.86 -14.90 4.80
N ARG A 198 21.10 -15.37 4.93
CA ARG A 198 22.20 -15.07 3.99
C ARG A 198 22.79 -16.33 3.37
N ASP A 199 22.09 -17.45 3.47
CA ASP A 199 22.66 -18.69 2.96
C ASP A 199 22.68 -18.67 1.43
N ALA A 200 23.88 -18.63 0.86
CA ALA A 200 24.10 -18.36 -0.56
C ALA A 200 24.10 -19.63 -1.42
N ASP A 201 23.93 -20.82 -0.83
CA ASP A 201 24.08 -22.11 -1.52
C ASP A 201 22.84 -23.03 -1.44
N GLY A 202 21.74 -22.55 -0.84
CA GLY A 202 20.49 -23.30 -0.74
C GLY A 202 20.54 -24.53 0.18
N ALA A 203 21.66 -24.77 0.88
CA ALA A 203 21.81 -25.91 1.78
C ALA A 203 21.18 -25.67 3.17
N GLN A 204 20.77 -24.43 3.49
CA GLN A 204 20.26 -23.99 4.80
C GLN A 204 21.18 -24.42 5.96
N THR A 205 22.48 -24.26 5.77
CA THR A 205 23.50 -24.66 6.74
C THR A 205 23.70 -23.60 7.82
N GLU A 206 23.44 -22.32 7.52
CA GLU A 206 23.47 -21.23 8.49
C GLU A 206 22.11 -20.99 9.15
N LYS A 207 22.12 -20.75 10.46
CA LYS A 207 20.92 -20.34 11.19
C LYS A 207 20.55 -18.91 10.84
N MET A 208 19.27 -18.65 10.60
CA MET A 208 18.71 -17.30 10.48
C MET A 208 19.14 -16.43 11.66
N LYS A 209 19.58 -15.20 11.34
CA LYS A 209 19.98 -14.21 12.35
C LYS A 209 18.80 -13.32 12.64
N THR A 210 18.39 -13.26 13.91
CA THR A 210 17.34 -12.35 14.39
C THR A 210 17.93 -11.32 15.33
N THR A 211 17.74 -10.05 15.01
CA THR A 211 18.12 -8.91 15.84
C THR A 211 16.88 -8.16 16.25
N ARG A 212 16.74 -7.88 17.56
CA ARG A 212 15.68 -7.03 18.08
C ARG A 212 16.26 -5.67 18.46
N THR A 213 15.61 -4.60 18.01
CA THR A 213 15.96 -3.23 18.39
C THR A 213 14.73 -2.50 18.91
N LYS A 214 14.97 -1.43 19.68
CA LYS A 214 13.93 -0.54 20.19
C LYS A 214 14.09 0.82 19.53
N GLY A 215 13.23 1.12 18.58
CA GLY A 215 13.11 2.43 17.96
C GLY A 215 12.25 3.39 18.78
N LYS A 216 12.13 4.62 18.26
CA LYS A 216 11.15 5.58 18.78
C LYS A 216 9.76 5.20 18.28
N THR A 217 8.77 5.27 19.16
CA THR A 217 7.36 5.21 18.75
C THR A 217 7.06 6.35 17.80
N ARG A 218 6.43 6.02 16.67
CA ARG A 218 5.96 6.98 15.66
C ARG A 218 4.50 6.68 15.36
N MET A 219 3.66 7.71 15.36
CA MET A 219 2.31 7.58 14.81
C MET A 219 2.40 7.77 13.30
N VAL A 220 1.82 6.85 12.54
CA VAL A 220 1.65 6.96 11.09
C VAL A 220 0.17 6.87 10.80
N LEU A 221 -0.41 7.98 10.34
CA LEU A 221 -1.81 8.03 9.93
C LEU A 221 -1.96 7.50 8.51
N TRP A 222 -3.17 7.05 8.17
CA TRP A 222 -3.52 6.55 6.84
C TRP A 222 -3.03 7.48 5.71
N ASP A 223 -3.30 8.78 5.83
CA ASP A 223 -3.00 9.76 4.78
C ASP A 223 -1.48 10.06 4.65
N GLU A 224 -0.65 9.60 5.58
CA GLU A 224 0.81 9.76 5.56
C GLU A 224 1.53 8.56 4.92
N PHE A 225 0.85 7.43 4.74
CA PHE A 225 1.46 6.21 4.25
C PHE A 225 1.60 6.22 2.73
N ASN A 226 2.79 5.82 2.28
CA ASN A 226 3.10 5.62 0.88
C ASN A 226 3.92 4.33 0.77
N TYR A 227 3.41 3.37 0.00
CA TYR A 227 4.05 2.07 -0.23
C TYR A 227 5.53 2.21 -0.59
N ASP A 228 5.85 3.10 -1.53
CA ASP A 228 7.22 3.29 -2.02
C ASP A 228 8.17 3.86 -0.96
N LEU A 229 7.64 4.49 0.09
CA LEU A 229 8.44 5.03 1.18
C LEU A 229 8.58 4.06 2.36
N PHE A 230 7.54 3.27 2.64
CA PHE A 230 7.47 2.41 3.83
C PHE A 230 7.84 0.95 3.54
N CYS A 231 7.57 0.45 2.35
CA CYS A 231 7.72 -0.97 2.00
C CYS A 231 9.06 -1.27 1.29
N ARG A 232 10.15 -0.69 1.80
CA ARG A 232 11.52 -0.94 1.30
C ARG A 232 12.44 -1.37 2.45
N ILE A 233 13.19 -2.45 2.25
CA ILE A 233 14.27 -2.84 3.16
C ILE A 233 15.51 -2.01 2.79
N GLY A 234 15.91 -1.08 3.66
CA GLY A 234 17.09 -0.24 3.51
C GLY A 234 16.79 1.19 3.02
N LYS A 235 17.32 2.17 3.76
CA LYS A 235 17.67 3.50 3.24
C LYS A 235 19.18 3.59 3.16
#